data_AF-A0A9N9EJB7-F1
#
_entry.id   AF-A0A9N9EJB7-F1
#
_cell.length_a   1.000
_cell.length_b   1.000
_cell.length_c   1.000
_cell.angle_alpha   90.00
_cell.angle_beta   90.00
_cell.angle_gamma   90.00
#
_symmetry.space_group_name_H-M   'P 1'
#
loop_
_entity.id
_entity.type
_entity.pdbx_description
1 polymer ?
#
loop_
_entity_poly.entity_id
_entity_poly.type
_entity_poly.pdbx_seq_one_letter_code
_entity_poly.pdbx_strand_id
1 'polypeptide(L)'
;VKQLNDLQNIGFKLTDGLIGDTLVLFEHRLKDIGEVLIDAFAFVRGLNSSIILSICLRELLDPDKNLKRHDVLDYILDRIDNPEETAYRTLRSYNIGNPVNFHPRKNGSISSILKYAPIVYEFMLVKFGADSRIATYLMNEITAARIVKAKLHESNRSLVLSSASIETLWQELNTLFNAYYKAGVHFAPQLLFLFKTCLEEAVIACLFEGYLAKLFRYRVGFQSSRVDEIPPLQVTPLSHRKRKTIHEARMEWWHAI
;
A
#
# COMPACT_ATOMS: atom_id res chain seq x y z
N VAL A 1 -16.70 29.38 1.09
CA VAL A 1 -17.64 29.17 -0.04
C VAL A 1 -17.70 30.37 -0.99
N LYS A 2 -18.07 31.58 -0.55
CA LYS A 2 -18.16 32.79 -1.43
C LYS A 2 -16.88 33.06 -2.25
N GLN A 3 -15.71 33.04 -1.60
CA GLN A 3 -14.41 33.21 -2.26
C GLN A 3 -14.09 32.13 -3.31
N LEU A 4 -14.57 30.89 -3.13
CA LEU A 4 -14.38 29.80 -4.10
C LEU A 4 -15.27 30.00 -5.34
N ASN A 5 -16.48 30.54 -5.17
CA ASN A 5 -17.31 30.94 -6.31
C ASN A 5 -16.70 32.13 -7.07
N ASP A 6 -16.14 33.09 -6.35
CA ASP A 6 -15.45 34.23 -6.97
C ASP A 6 -14.26 33.75 -7.83
N LEU A 7 -13.53 32.73 -7.36
CA LEU A 7 -12.47 32.08 -8.13
C LEU A 7 -13.02 31.33 -9.36
N GLN A 8 -14.14 30.60 -9.23
CA GLN A 8 -14.77 29.95 -10.39
C GLN A 8 -15.17 30.95 -11.48
N ASN A 9 -15.67 32.11 -11.08
CA ASN A 9 -16.07 33.18 -12.00
C ASN A 9 -14.90 33.76 -12.82
N ILE A 10 -13.66 33.63 -12.34
CA ILE A 10 -12.44 34.03 -13.07
C ILE A 10 -11.75 32.86 -13.77
N GLY A 11 -12.42 31.69 -13.87
CA GLY A 11 -11.93 30.52 -14.61
C GLY A 11 -11.17 29.49 -13.77
N PHE A 12 -11.15 29.61 -12.44
CA PHE A 12 -10.59 28.57 -11.59
C PHE A 12 -11.42 27.29 -11.66
N LYS A 13 -10.76 26.15 -11.86
CA LYS A 13 -11.37 24.83 -11.81
C LYS A 13 -10.67 23.98 -10.77
N LEU A 14 -11.42 23.54 -9.77
CA LEU A 14 -10.94 22.56 -8.81
C LEU A 14 -10.77 21.22 -9.53
N THR A 15 -9.55 20.84 -9.88
CA THR A 15 -9.25 19.57 -10.57
C THR A 15 -9.12 18.42 -9.56
N ASP A 16 -9.17 17.19 -10.05
CA ASP A 16 -9.02 15.99 -9.21
C ASP A 16 -7.61 15.98 -8.56
N GLY A 17 -6.56 16.28 -9.34
CA GLY A 17 -5.21 16.50 -8.84
C GLY A 17 -5.14 17.50 -7.68
N LEU A 18 -5.77 18.67 -7.84
CA LEU A 18 -5.76 19.71 -6.80
C LEU A 18 -6.50 19.28 -5.53
N ILE A 19 -7.56 18.48 -5.65
CA ILE A 19 -8.25 17.89 -4.49
C ILE A 19 -7.29 16.99 -3.70
N GLY A 20 -6.59 16.09 -4.39
CA GLY A 20 -5.61 15.20 -3.76
C GLY A 20 -4.46 15.97 -3.10
N ASP A 21 -3.90 16.96 -3.80
CA ASP A 21 -2.78 17.74 -3.30
C ASP A 21 -3.18 18.60 -2.09
N THR A 22 -4.41 19.13 -2.09
CA THR A 22 -4.96 19.87 -0.95
C THR A 22 -5.13 18.97 0.28
N LEU A 23 -5.58 17.72 0.11
CA LEU A 23 -5.69 16.79 1.24
C LEU A 23 -4.35 16.47 1.88
N VAL A 24 -3.31 16.26 1.05
CA VAL A 24 -1.94 16.03 1.53
C VAL A 24 -1.41 17.27 2.25
N LEU A 25 -1.65 18.47 1.71
CA LEU A 25 -1.25 19.73 2.33
C LEU A 25 -1.84 19.91 3.73
N PHE A 26 -3.07 19.43 3.95
CA PHE A 26 -3.77 19.54 5.23
C PHE A 26 -3.74 18.27 6.08
N GLU A 27 -2.86 17.29 5.78
CA GLU A 27 -2.88 15.95 6.39
C GLU A 27 -2.98 15.96 7.92
N HIS A 28 -2.23 16.84 8.57
CA HIS A 28 -2.17 16.96 10.03
C HIS A 28 -3.44 17.53 10.67
N ARG A 29 -4.26 18.22 9.87
CA ARG A 29 -5.46 18.94 10.32
C ARG A 29 -6.75 18.31 9.81
N LEU A 30 -6.69 17.19 9.07
CA LEU A 30 -7.87 16.55 8.50
C LEU A 30 -8.91 16.16 9.57
N LYS A 31 -8.47 15.85 10.80
CA LYS A 31 -9.40 15.60 11.92
C LYS A 31 -10.25 16.82 12.28
N ASP A 32 -9.73 18.03 12.08
CA ASP A 32 -10.40 19.28 12.46
C ASP A 32 -11.15 19.91 11.29
N ILE A 33 -10.60 19.83 10.07
CA ILE A 33 -11.12 20.55 8.90
C ILE A 33 -11.55 19.64 7.75
N GLY A 34 -11.33 18.33 7.85
CA GLY A 34 -11.49 17.44 6.72
C GLY A 34 -12.92 17.34 6.22
N GLU A 35 -13.93 17.32 7.10
CA GLU A 35 -15.34 17.35 6.68
C GLU A 35 -15.68 18.64 5.92
N VAL A 36 -15.23 19.79 6.46
CA VAL A 36 -15.40 21.09 5.81
C VAL A 36 -14.74 21.12 4.43
N LEU A 37 -13.57 20.49 4.28
CA LEU A 37 -12.89 20.36 2.98
C LEU A 37 -13.69 19.50 2.00
N ILE A 38 -14.15 18.32 2.43
CA ILE A 38 -14.94 17.42 1.57
C ILE A 38 -16.24 18.10 1.12
N ASP A 39 -16.94 18.77 2.02
CA ASP A 39 -18.18 19.51 1.70
C ASP A 39 -17.91 20.70 0.77
N ALA A 40 -16.80 21.41 0.97
CA ALA A 40 -16.40 22.50 0.08
C ALA A 40 -16.09 21.97 -1.33
N PHE A 41 -15.37 20.85 -1.45
CA PHE A 41 -15.09 20.23 -2.74
C PHE A 41 -16.36 19.74 -3.43
N ALA A 42 -17.28 19.12 -2.67
CA ALA A 42 -18.58 18.67 -3.14
C ALA A 42 -19.40 19.84 -3.70
N PHE A 43 -19.50 20.93 -2.94
CA PHE A 43 -20.20 22.14 -3.34
C PHE A 43 -19.61 22.74 -4.63
N VAL A 44 -18.29 22.93 -4.69
CA VAL A 44 -17.59 23.55 -5.83
C VAL A 44 -17.70 22.69 -7.09
N ARG A 45 -17.67 21.37 -6.97
CA ARG A 45 -17.79 20.43 -8.09
C ARG A 45 -19.23 20.11 -8.49
N GLY A 46 -20.22 20.48 -7.68
CA GLY A 46 -21.60 20.02 -7.86
C GLY A 46 -21.74 18.50 -7.75
N LEU A 47 -20.91 17.85 -6.93
CA LEU A 47 -20.89 16.40 -6.71
C LEU A 47 -21.30 16.09 -5.28
N ASN A 48 -21.76 14.85 -5.03
CA ASN A 48 -21.99 14.40 -3.66
C ASN A 48 -20.66 14.05 -2.95
N SER A 49 -20.66 14.07 -1.62
CA SER A 49 -19.47 13.82 -0.81
C SER A 49 -18.87 12.42 -1.02
N SER A 50 -19.70 11.41 -1.31
CA SER A 50 -19.23 10.04 -1.61
C SER A 50 -18.38 9.97 -2.90
N ILE A 51 -18.79 10.68 -3.95
CA ILE A 51 -18.02 10.81 -5.19
C ILE A 51 -16.72 11.58 -4.91
N ILE A 52 -16.77 12.65 -4.10
CA ILE A 52 -15.55 13.38 -3.72
C ILE A 52 -14.58 12.47 -2.97
N LEU A 53 -15.05 11.70 -1.98
CA LEU A 53 -14.20 10.74 -1.24
C LEU A 53 -13.58 9.70 -2.18
N SER A 54 -14.33 9.23 -3.18
CA SER A 54 -13.82 8.31 -4.21
C SER A 54 -12.74 8.95 -5.08
N ILE A 55 -12.90 10.22 -5.46
CA ILE A 55 -11.88 11.01 -6.16
C ILE A 55 -10.64 11.16 -5.27
N CYS A 56 -10.83 11.51 -4.00
CA CYS A 56 -9.74 11.65 -3.03
C CYS A 56 -8.94 10.36 -2.91
N LEU A 57 -9.61 9.22 -2.74
CA LEU A 57 -8.96 7.91 -2.65
C LEU A 57 -8.18 7.60 -3.92
N ARG A 58 -8.76 7.84 -5.10
CA ARG A 58 -8.09 7.61 -6.38
C ARG A 58 -6.81 8.43 -6.49
N GLU A 59 -6.88 9.72 -6.18
CA GLU A 59 -5.72 10.61 -6.22
C GLU A 59 -4.63 10.23 -5.22
N LEU A 60 -4.99 9.69 -4.05
CA LEU A 60 -4.03 9.23 -3.04
C LEU A 60 -3.39 7.88 -3.39
N LEU A 61 -4.09 7.05 -4.18
CA LEU A 61 -3.62 5.76 -4.66
C LEU A 61 -3.03 5.83 -6.07
N ASP A 62 -2.85 7.02 -6.61
CA ASP A 62 -2.22 7.20 -7.91
C ASP A 62 -0.75 6.73 -7.86
N PRO A 63 -0.34 5.76 -8.70
CA PRO A 63 1.03 5.26 -8.78
C PRO A 63 2.08 6.35 -9.00
N ASP A 64 1.74 7.42 -9.72
CA ASP A 64 2.67 8.50 -10.04
C ASP A 64 2.84 9.47 -8.85
N LYS A 65 1.98 9.37 -7.82
CA LYS A 65 2.11 10.15 -6.59
C LYS A 65 2.94 9.40 -5.54
N ASN A 66 3.96 10.08 -5.02
CA ASN A 66 4.77 9.55 -3.93
C ASN A 66 4.15 9.92 -2.57
N LEU A 67 3.17 9.13 -2.12
CA LEU A 67 2.59 9.28 -0.80
C LEU A 67 3.63 8.95 0.28
N LYS A 68 3.89 9.87 1.19
CA LYS A 68 4.88 9.69 2.27
C LYS A 68 4.28 9.19 3.58
N ARG A 69 2.98 9.42 3.79
CA ARG A 69 2.27 9.12 5.03
C ARG A 69 0.88 8.58 4.72
N HIS A 70 0.43 7.63 5.53
CA HIS A 70 -0.86 6.98 5.34
C HIS A 70 -2.00 7.66 6.13
N ASP A 71 -1.73 8.71 6.91
CA ASP A 71 -2.74 9.37 7.75
C ASP A 71 -3.93 9.90 6.93
N VAL A 72 -3.64 10.46 5.75
CA VAL A 72 -4.67 10.94 4.81
C VAL A 72 -5.47 9.77 4.23
N LEU A 73 -4.78 8.68 3.90
CA LEU A 73 -5.41 7.49 3.34
C LEU A 73 -6.35 6.84 4.36
N ASP A 74 -5.92 6.75 5.61
CA ASP A 74 -6.73 6.26 6.73
C ASP A 74 -7.96 7.14 6.96
N TYR A 75 -7.76 8.47 6.97
CA TYR A 75 -8.84 9.44 7.11
C TYR A 75 -9.93 9.29 6.04
N ILE A 76 -9.52 9.09 4.78
CA ILE A 76 -10.44 8.94 3.65
C ILE A 76 -11.16 7.59 3.70
N LEU A 77 -10.44 6.50 3.94
CA LEU A 77 -11.03 5.16 3.98
C LEU A 77 -12.04 4.99 5.12
N ASP A 78 -11.83 5.62 6.27
CA ASP A 78 -12.78 5.59 7.39
C ASP A 78 -14.13 6.26 7.07
N ARG A 79 -14.21 7.01 5.96
CA ARG A 79 -15.42 7.75 5.53
C ARG A 79 -16.08 7.18 4.29
N ILE A 80 -15.48 6.15 3.69
CA ILE A 80 -16.00 5.50 2.49
C ILE A 80 -16.84 4.29 2.90
N ASP A 81 -18.02 4.16 2.31
CA ASP A 81 -18.81 2.93 2.41
C ASP A 81 -18.08 1.77 1.72
N ASN A 82 -17.99 0.63 2.42
CA ASN A 82 -17.24 -0.55 1.95
C ASN A 82 -15.79 -0.22 1.54
N PRO A 83 -14.94 0.22 2.49
CA PRO A 83 -13.63 0.77 2.17
C PRO A 83 -12.70 -0.22 1.44
N GLU A 84 -12.77 -1.51 1.79
CA GLU A 84 -11.97 -2.54 1.11
C GLU A 84 -12.34 -2.67 -0.38
N GLU A 85 -13.64 -2.78 -0.70
CA GLU A 85 -14.08 -2.95 -2.08
C GLU A 85 -13.76 -1.71 -2.92
N THR A 86 -13.92 -0.52 -2.36
CA THR A 86 -13.62 0.74 -3.05
C THR A 86 -12.11 0.90 -3.29
N ALA A 87 -11.26 0.60 -2.29
CA ALA A 87 -9.82 0.61 -2.46
C ALA A 87 -9.36 -0.46 -3.47
N TYR A 88 -9.89 -1.67 -3.39
CA TYR A 88 -9.60 -2.74 -4.35
C TYR A 88 -9.91 -2.32 -5.79
N ARG A 89 -11.09 -1.77 -6.04
CA ARG A 89 -11.48 -1.26 -7.37
C ARG A 89 -10.57 -0.14 -7.84
N THR A 90 -10.20 0.76 -6.94
CA THR A 90 -9.32 1.89 -7.25
C THR A 90 -7.93 1.41 -7.67
N LEU A 91 -7.30 0.56 -6.87
CA LEU A 91 -6.01 -0.05 -7.21
C LEU A 91 -6.10 -0.84 -8.52
N ARG A 92 -7.20 -1.56 -8.74
CA ARG A 92 -7.43 -2.31 -9.99
C ARG A 92 -7.62 -1.40 -11.19
N SER A 93 -8.21 -0.22 -11.03
CA SER A 93 -8.45 0.73 -12.12
C SER A 93 -7.17 1.26 -12.75
N TYR A 94 -6.10 1.36 -11.96
CA TYR A 94 -4.78 1.69 -12.46
C TYR A 94 -4.16 0.54 -13.27
N ASN A 95 -4.80 -0.64 -13.31
CA ASN A 95 -4.29 -1.87 -13.87
C ASN A 95 -2.88 -2.15 -13.33
N ILE A 96 -2.74 -2.80 -12.17
CA ILE A 96 -1.56 -3.65 -11.99
C ILE A 96 -1.59 -4.57 -13.21
N GLY A 97 -0.63 -4.38 -14.12
CA GLY A 97 -0.54 -5.19 -15.33
C GLY A 97 -0.62 -6.64 -14.89
N ASN A 98 -1.35 -7.47 -15.64
CA ASN A 98 -1.41 -8.90 -15.34
C ASN A 98 0.04 -9.35 -15.02
N PRO A 99 0.34 -9.89 -13.83
CA PRO A 99 1.71 -10.21 -13.43
C PRO A 99 2.40 -11.15 -14.45
N VAL A 100 1.60 -11.84 -15.26
CA VAL A 100 1.98 -12.63 -16.45
C VAL A 100 2.66 -11.80 -17.55
N ASN A 101 2.24 -10.56 -17.76
CA ASN A 101 2.67 -9.67 -18.84
C ASN A 101 3.76 -8.69 -18.39
N PHE A 102 4.40 -8.92 -17.24
CA PHE A 102 5.56 -8.12 -16.86
C PHE A 102 6.69 -8.41 -17.87
N HIS A 103 6.85 -7.50 -18.82
CA HIS A 103 7.96 -7.50 -19.75
C HIS A 103 8.91 -6.41 -19.30
N PRO A 104 10.17 -6.73 -18.97
CA PRO A 104 11.15 -5.68 -18.72
C PRO A 104 11.17 -4.78 -19.97
N ARG A 105 10.90 -3.48 -19.79
CA ARG A 105 10.99 -2.52 -20.90
C ARG A 105 12.39 -2.63 -21.48
N LYS A 106 12.49 -2.81 -22.81
CA LYS A 106 13.75 -3.07 -23.55
C LYS A 106 14.86 -2.02 -23.33
N ASN A 107 14.56 -0.90 -22.68
CA ASN A 107 15.47 0.23 -22.53
C ASN A 107 15.96 0.39 -21.07
N GLY A 108 16.37 -0.68 -20.38
CA GLY A 108 17.13 -0.61 -19.11
C GLY A 108 16.53 0.20 -17.96
N SER A 109 15.34 0.77 -18.14
CA SER A 109 14.69 1.67 -17.20
C SER A 109 13.81 0.78 -16.33
N ILE A 110 14.30 0.57 -15.11
CA ILE A 110 13.60 -0.05 -13.99
C ILE A 110 12.52 0.95 -13.53
N SER A 111 11.60 1.32 -14.43
CA SER A 111 10.46 2.17 -14.12
C SER A 111 9.59 1.39 -13.13
N SER A 112 9.80 1.73 -11.86
CA SER A 112 9.21 1.22 -10.61
C SER A 112 8.83 -0.28 -10.62
N ILE A 113 9.72 -1.10 -10.04
CA ILE A 113 9.52 -2.54 -9.79
C ILE A 113 8.15 -2.85 -9.16
N LEU A 114 7.69 -1.94 -8.31
CA LEU A 114 6.36 -1.89 -7.73
C LEU A 114 5.65 -0.65 -8.25
N LYS A 115 4.34 -0.74 -8.43
CA LYS A 115 3.53 0.34 -8.97
C LYS A 115 3.23 1.42 -7.94
N TYR A 116 2.94 1.03 -6.72
CA TYR A 116 2.62 1.96 -5.63
C TYR A 116 3.84 2.26 -4.75
N ALA A 117 3.77 3.35 -3.98
CA ALA A 117 4.75 3.60 -2.92
C ALA A 117 4.69 2.49 -1.85
N PRO A 118 5.82 2.09 -1.23
CA PRO A 118 5.86 1.05 -0.20
C PRO A 118 4.83 1.21 0.93
N ILE A 119 4.58 2.46 1.34
CA ILE A 119 3.63 2.79 2.39
C ILE A 119 2.20 2.33 2.07
N VAL A 120 1.81 2.27 0.79
CA VAL A 120 0.50 1.79 0.37
C VAL A 120 0.40 0.29 0.65
N TYR A 121 1.42 -0.48 0.32
CA TYR A 121 1.45 -1.93 0.59
C TYR A 121 1.37 -2.23 2.09
N GLU A 122 2.19 -1.54 2.89
CA GLU A 122 2.22 -1.71 4.33
C GLU A 122 0.88 -1.34 4.96
N PHE A 123 0.35 -0.17 4.60
CA PHE A 123 -0.91 0.32 5.12
C PHE A 123 -2.07 -0.61 4.76
N MET A 124 -2.18 -1.06 3.50
CA MET A 124 -3.27 -1.94 3.07
C MET A 124 -3.25 -3.28 3.81
N LEU A 125 -2.07 -3.85 4.03
CA LEU A 125 -1.90 -5.09 4.80
C LEU A 125 -2.36 -4.91 6.25
N VAL A 126 -1.95 -3.81 6.89
CA VAL A 126 -2.30 -3.52 8.29
C VAL A 126 -3.79 -3.20 8.43
N LYS A 127 -4.35 -2.40 7.53
CA LYS A 127 -5.73 -1.90 7.61
C LYS A 127 -6.76 -3.01 7.36
N PHE A 128 -6.54 -3.86 6.35
CA PHE A 128 -7.50 -4.86 5.91
C PHE A 128 -7.15 -6.29 6.32
N GLY A 129 -5.90 -6.54 6.71
CA GLY A 129 -5.44 -7.86 7.15
C GLY A 129 -5.09 -8.80 6.00
N ALA A 130 -4.49 -9.93 6.36
CA ALA A 130 -3.85 -10.85 5.42
C ALA A 130 -4.82 -11.63 4.51
N ASP A 131 -6.03 -11.89 4.99
CA ASP A 131 -7.07 -12.60 4.24
C ASP A 131 -7.90 -11.66 3.34
N SER A 132 -7.57 -10.36 3.29
CA SER A 132 -8.27 -9.39 2.46
C SER A 132 -7.99 -9.59 0.97
N ARG A 133 -8.95 -9.18 0.14
CA ARG A 133 -8.82 -9.22 -1.32
C ARG A 133 -7.71 -8.27 -1.78
N ILE A 134 -7.53 -7.14 -1.09
CA ILE A 134 -6.47 -6.17 -1.39
C ILE A 134 -5.10 -6.77 -1.06
N ALA A 135 -4.93 -7.39 0.11
CA ALA A 135 -3.64 -8.01 0.46
C ALA A 135 -3.26 -9.09 -0.57
N THR A 136 -4.22 -9.94 -0.95
CA THR A 136 -4.00 -10.95 -2.00
C THR A 136 -3.65 -10.32 -3.35
N TYR A 137 -4.32 -9.24 -3.73
CA TYR A 137 -4.06 -8.51 -4.97
C TYR A 137 -2.65 -7.93 -5.01
N LEU A 138 -2.23 -7.24 -3.96
CA LEU A 138 -0.91 -6.64 -3.84
C LEU A 138 0.19 -7.69 -3.70
N MET A 139 -0.06 -8.81 -3.01
CA MET A 139 0.89 -9.93 -2.93
C MET A 139 1.24 -10.47 -4.32
N ASN A 140 0.28 -10.49 -5.24
CA ASN A 140 0.54 -10.98 -6.59
C ASN A 140 1.52 -10.09 -7.34
N GLU A 141 1.43 -8.78 -7.16
CA GLU A 141 2.37 -7.81 -7.73
C GLU A 141 3.76 -7.99 -7.13
N ILE A 142 3.85 -8.01 -5.80
CA ILE A 142 5.13 -8.18 -5.07
C ILE A 142 5.82 -9.48 -5.51
N THR A 143 5.06 -10.57 -5.63
CA THR A 143 5.59 -11.87 -6.06
C THR A 143 6.10 -11.83 -7.49
N ALA A 144 5.34 -11.23 -8.41
CA ALA A 144 5.77 -11.08 -9.80
C ALA A 144 7.05 -10.25 -9.91
N ALA A 145 7.13 -9.14 -9.18
CA ALA A 145 8.32 -8.31 -9.08
C ALA A 145 9.54 -9.08 -8.54
N ARG A 146 9.37 -9.94 -7.52
CA ARG A 146 10.45 -10.79 -6.98
C ARG A 146 10.94 -11.81 -8.01
N ILE A 147 10.05 -12.43 -8.76
CA ILE A 147 10.43 -13.38 -9.82
C ILE A 147 11.18 -12.67 -10.96
N VAL A 148 10.79 -11.45 -11.31
CA VAL A 148 11.51 -10.63 -12.30
C VAL A 148 12.92 -10.29 -11.83
N LYS A 149 13.07 -9.89 -10.55
CA LYS A 149 14.38 -9.65 -9.93
C LYS A 149 15.30 -10.85 -10.08
N ALA A 150 14.81 -12.05 -9.73
CA ALA A 150 15.57 -13.29 -9.85
C ALA A 150 16.09 -13.51 -11.27
N LYS A 151 15.21 -13.37 -12.27
CA LYS A 151 15.56 -13.54 -13.69
C LYS A 151 16.57 -12.51 -14.19
N LEU A 152 16.44 -11.24 -13.77
CA LEU A 152 17.39 -10.19 -14.15
C LEU A 152 18.79 -10.48 -13.61
N HIS A 153 18.87 -10.99 -12.38
CA HIS A 153 20.13 -11.39 -11.77
C HIS A 153 20.78 -12.60 -12.49
N GLU A 154 19.97 -13.53 -12.99
CA GLU A 154 20.44 -14.66 -13.81
C GLU A 154 20.96 -14.22 -15.19
N SER A 155 20.27 -13.28 -15.84
CA SER A 155 20.52 -12.91 -17.24
C SER A 155 21.72 -11.98 -17.44
N ASN A 156 22.05 -11.14 -16.45
CA ASN A 156 23.07 -10.10 -16.55
C ASN A 156 24.07 -10.19 -15.39
N ARG A 157 24.91 -11.24 -15.38
CA ARG A 157 25.92 -11.51 -14.34
C ARG A 157 26.99 -10.41 -14.12
N SER A 158 26.97 -9.26 -14.80
CA SER A 158 28.03 -8.25 -14.59
C SER A 158 27.74 -6.75 -14.83
N LEU A 159 26.54 -6.28 -15.24
CA LEU A 159 26.46 -4.89 -15.75
C LEU A 159 25.23 -4.02 -15.42
N VAL A 160 24.24 -4.41 -14.61
CA VAL A 160 23.00 -3.59 -14.48
C VAL A 160 22.66 -3.03 -13.09
N LEU A 161 23.37 -3.39 -12.01
CA LEU A 161 22.85 -3.10 -10.65
C LEU A 161 23.85 -2.42 -9.70
N SER A 162 24.63 -1.44 -10.16
CA SER A 162 25.57 -0.73 -9.27
C SER A 162 25.16 0.69 -8.88
N SER A 163 23.91 1.12 -9.13
CA SER A 163 23.43 2.35 -8.51
C SER A 163 22.79 2.03 -7.16
N ALA A 164 23.22 2.74 -6.12
CA ALA A 164 22.70 2.59 -4.75
C ALA A 164 21.15 2.65 -4.72
N SER A 165 20.55 3.46 -5.59
CA SER A 165 19.10 3.61 -5.70
C SER A 165 18.39 2.32 -6.10
N ILE A 166 18.97 1.49 -6.98
CA ILE A 166 18.33 0.25 -7.41
C ILE A 166 18.44 -0.82 -6.30
N GLU A 167 19.57 -0.86 -5.60
CA GLU A 167 19.73 -1.77 -4.46
C GLU A 167 18.70 -1.46 -3.36
N THR A 168 18.47 -0.17 -3.06
CA THR A 168 17.42 0.24 -2.12
C THR A 168 16.04 -0.26 -2.55
N LEU A 169 15.66 -0.11 -3.82
CA LEU A 169 14.37 -0.61 -4.34
C LEU A 169 14.25 -2.13 -4.20
N TRP A 170 15.35 -2.86 -4.41
CA TRP A 170 15.38 -4.31 -4.24
C TRP A 170 15.27 -4.76 -2.79
N GLN A 171 15.83 -3.99 -1.85
CA GLN A 171 15.68 -4.23 -0.41
C GLN A 171 14.27 -3.92 0.08
N GLU A 172 13.66 -2.83 -0.41
CA GLU A 172 12.25 -2.50 -0.14
C GLU A 172 11.33 -3.62 -0.64
N LEU A 173 11.53 -4.11 -1.87
CA LEU A 173 10.77 -5.24 -2.40
C LEU A 173 10.90 -6.50 -1.52
N ASN A 174 12.13 -6.83 -1.11
CA ASN A 174 12.37 -7.97 -0.22
C ASN A 174 11.65 -7.80 1.12
N THR A 175 11.68 -6.59 1.67
CA THR A 175 11.02 -6.24 2.94
C THR A 175 9.51 -6.42 2.84
N LEU A 176 8.88 -5.89 1.79
CA LEU A 176 7.45 -6.03 1.55
C LEU A 176 7.04 -7.48 1.32
N PHE A 177 7.80 -8.22 0.52
CA PHE A 177 7.53 -9.65 0.27
C PHE A 177 7.56 -10.45 1.58
N ASN A 178 8.59 -10.24 2.40
CA ASN A 178 8.72 -10.93 3.69
C ASN A 178 7.61 -10.53 4.65
N ALA A 179 7.18 -9.26 4.66
CA ALA A 179 6.08 -8.79 5.51
C ALA A 179 4.76 -9.49 5.14
N TYR A 180 4.42 -9.55 3.85
CA TYR A 180 3.21 -10.22 3.37
C TYR A 180 3.26 -11.74 3.59
N TYR A 181 4.42 -12.35 3.35
CA TYR A 181 4.63 -13.79 3.60
C TYR A 181 4.44 -14.13 5.09
N LYS A 182 5.09 -13.37 5.99
CA LYS A 182 4.97 -13.57 7.45
C LYS A 182 3.56 -13.31 7.96
N ALA A 183 2.84 -12.36 7.37
CA ALA A 183 1.44 -12.11 7.68
C ALA A 183 0.52 -13.26 7.21
N GLY A 184 1.02 -14.18 6.40
CA GLY A 184 0.26 -15.35 5.94
C GLY A 184 -0.70 -15.03 4.80
N VAL A 185 -0.42 -13.99 4.00
CA VAL A 185 -1.21 -13.65 2.80
C VAL A 185 -1.11 -14.77 1.78
N HIS A 186 -2.25 -15.20 1.24
CA HIS A 186 -2.25 -16.36 0.34
C HIS A 186 -1.73 -15.97 -1.03
N PHE A 187 -0.88 -16.82 -1.59
CA PHE A 187 -0.49 -16.72 -2.99
C PHE A 187 -1.63 -17.11 -3.89
N ALA A 188 -1.74 -16.45 -5.04
CA ALA A 188 -2.75 -16.78 -6.01
C ALA A 188 -2.25 -17.84 -7.01
N PRO A 189 -2.99 -18.95 -7.24
CA PRO A 189 -2.57 -20.05 -8.11
C PRO A 189 -2.17 -19.63 -9.52
N GLN A 190 -2.75 -18.54 -10.03
CA GLN A 190 -2.41 -18.02 -11.35
C GLN A 190 -0.93 -17.68 -11.49
N LEU A 191 -0.17 -17.47 -10.41
CA LEU A 191 1.27 -17.17 -10.50
C LEU A 191 2.15 -18.41 -10.63
N LEU A 192 1.62 -19.63 -10.48
CA LEU A 192 2.41 -20.86 -10.49
C LEU A 192 3.27 -21.03 -11.74
N PHE A 193 2.80 -20.56 -12.91
CA PHE A 193 3.60 -20.64 -14.14
C PHE A 193 4.83 -19.70 -14.10
N LEU A 194 4.78 -18.58 -13.37
CA LEU A 194 5.95 -17.72 -13.16
C LEU A 194 6.97 -18.39 -12.24
N PHE A 195 6.50 -19.08 -11.19
CA PHE A 195 7.39 -19.82 -10.28
C PHE A 195 8.20 -20.90 -11.00
N LYS A 196 7.63 -21.57 -12.01
CA LYS A 196 8.38 -22.54 -12.85
C LYS A 196 9.61 -21.95 -13.54
N THR A 197 9.65 -20.63 -13.67
CA THR A 197 10.72 -19.90 -14.37
C THR A 197 11.64 -19.14 -13.41
N CYS A 198 11.50 -19.35 -12.10
CA CYS A 198 12.35 -18.75 -11.07
C CYS A 198 13.28 -19.83 -10.50
N LEU A 199 14.58 -19.57 -10.41
CA LEU A 199 15.54 -20.49 -9.76
C LEU A 199 15.97 -20.00 -8.37
N GLU A 200 15.48 -18.84 -7.91
CA GLU A 200 15.82 -18.31 -6.59
C GLU A 200 15.14 -19.13 -5.50
N GLU A 201 15.93 -19.94 -4.78
CA GLU A 201 15.45 -20.87 -3.74
C GLU A 201 14.57 -20.18 -2.70
N ALA A 202 14.92 -18.97 -2.26
CA ALA A 202 14.14 -18.23 -1.26
C ALA A 202 12.70 -17.93 -1.74
N VAL A 203 12.52 -17.63 -3.03
CA VAL A 203 11.20 -17.36 -3.61
C VAL A 203 10.41 -18.66 -3.75
N ILE A 204 11.08 -19.74 -4.19
CA ILE A 204 10.47 -21.07 -4.35
C ILE A 204 10.08 -21.64 -2.98
N ALA A 205 10.94 -21.50 -1.96
CA ALA A 205 10.70 -21.99 -0.60
C ALA A 205 9.39 -21.44 -0.04
N CYS A 206 9.11 -20.14 -0.20
CA CYS A 206 7.85 -19.54 0.25
C CYS A 206 6.60 -20.20 -0.37
N LEU A 207 6.67 -20.68 -1.62
CA LEU A 207 5.57 -21.41 -2.25
C LEU A 207 5.34 -22.76 -1.58
N PHE A 208 6.42 -23.52 -1.32
CA PHE A 208 6.34 -24.86 -0.74
C PHE A 208 6.06 -24.85 0.76
N GLU A 209 6.76 -24.01 1.52
CA GLU A 209 6.67 -23.89 2.98
C GLU A 209 5.40 -23.15 3.43
N GLY A 210 4.97 -22.14 2.68
CA GLY A 210 3.78 -21.36 3.01
C GLY A 210 2.53 -21.89 2.33
N TYR A 211 2.39 -21.58 1.04
CA TYR A 211 1.14 -21.79 0.32
C TYR A 211 0.76 -23.26 0.19
N LEU A 212 1.65 -24.10 -0.36
CA LEU A 212 1.35 -25.52 -0.62
C LEU A 212 1.20 -26.31 0.68
N ALA A 213 2.05 -26.07 1.67
CA ALA A 213 1.92 -26.63 3.01
C ALA A 213 0.52 -26.37 3.60
N LYS A 214 0.06 -25.12 3.54
CA LYS A 214 -1.27 -24.73 4.05
C LYS A 214 -2.40 -25.34 3.22
N LEU A 215 -2.29 -25.33 1.90
CA LEU A 215 -3.28 -25.89 0.98
C LEU A 215 -3.52 -27.39 1.23
N PHE A 216 -2.44 -28.15 1.39
CA PHE A 216 -2.48 -29.60 1.60
C PHE A 216 -2.51 -29.99 3.09
N ARG A 217 -2.57 -29.02 4.01
CA ARG A 217 -2.54 -29.23 5.46
C ARG A 217 -1.32 -30.03 5.95
N TYR A 218 -0.18 -29.89 5.28
CA TYR A 218 1.09 -30.45 5.73
C TYR A 218 1.77 -29.52 6.73
N ARG A 219 2.29 -30.09 7.82
CA ARG A 219 3.28 -29.39 8.64
C ARG A 219 4.66 -29.61 8.02
N VAL A 220 5.19 -28.60 7.37
CA VAL A 220 6.56 -28.64 6.85
C VAL A 220 7.51 -28.48 8.03
N GLY A 221 8.23 -29.56 8.37
CA GLY A 221 9.31 -29.53 9.33
C GLY A 221 10.64 -29.53 8.60
N PHE A 222 11.25 -28.36 8.41
CA PHE A 222 12.66 -28.26 7.99
C PHE A 222 13.47 -27.63 9.11
N GLN A 223 14.65 -28.19 9.37
CA GLN A 223 15.65 -27.56 10.22
C GLN A 223 16.14 -26.30 9.50
N SER A 224 15.88 -25.14 10.11
CA SER A 224 16.36 -23.84 9.64
C SER A 224 17.88 -23.89 9.39
N SER A 225 18.27 -23.80 8.12
CA SER A 225 19.64 -23.46 7.75
C SER A 225 19.88 -22.02 8.22
N ARG A 226 20.82 -21.84 9.15
CA ARG A 226 21.20 -20.56 9.74
C ARG A 226 21.35 -19.46 8.66
N VAL A 227 20.38 -18.55 8.60
CA VAL A 227 20.54 -17.23 8.00
C VAL A 227 20.63 -16.26 9.17
N ASP A 228 21.69 -15.46 9.18
CA ASP A 228 22.07 -14.59 10.29
C ASP A 228 20.88 -13.80 10.87
N GLU A 229 20.71 -13.95 12.17
CA GLU A 229 19.69 -13.28 12.96
C GLU A 229 19.91 -11.76 12.93
N ILE A 230 19.08 -11.06 12.15
CA ILE A 230 18.86 -9.61 12.35
C ILE A 230 17.91 -9.47 13.55
N PRO A 231 18.16 -8.53 14.50
CA PRO A 231 17.37 -8.43 15.71
C PRO A 231 15.88 -8.24 15.41
N PRO A 232 14.98 -8.90 16.15
CA PRO A 232 13.55 -8.71 15.98
C PRO A 232 13.18 -7.26 16.30
N LEU A 233 12.41 -6.63 15.41
CA LEU A 233 11.64 -5.45 15.79
C LEU A 233 10.71 -5.86 16.93
N GLN A 234 10.94 -5.28 18.11
CA GLN A 234 10.03 -5.42 19.23
C GLN A 234 8.68 -4.83 18.85
N VAL A 235 7.75 -5.69 18.47
CA VAL A 235 6.34 -5.34 18.39
C VAL A 235 5.83 -5.35 19.82
N THR A 236 5.91 -4.20 20.48
CA THR A 236 5.18 -3.99 21.72
C THR A 236 3.69 -4.12 21.41
N PRO A 237 2.94 -5.07 22.01
CA PRO A 237 1.50 -5.07 21.88
C PRO A 237 1.00 -3.74 22.45
N LEU A 238 0.29 -2.96 21.63
CA LEU A 238 -0.47 -1.82 22.10
C LEU A 238 -1.54 -2.36 23.06
N SER A 239 -1.19 -2.36 24.35
CA SER A 239 -2.10 -2.54 25.47
C SER A 239 -3.35 -1.74 25.18
N HIS A 240 -4.50 -2.40 25.14
CA HIS A 240 -5.80 -1.75 25.12
C HIS A 240 -5.93 -0.84 26.35
N ARG A 241 -5.48 0.42 26.22
CA ARG A 241 -5.85 1.47 27.15
C ARG A 241 -7.36 1.66 26.98
N LYS A 242 -8.10 1.28 28.02
CA LYS A 242 -9.50 1.69 28.22
C LYS A 242 -9.63 3.16 27.82
N ARG A 243 -10.50 3.44 26.84
CA ARG A 243 -10.89 4.80 26.48
C ARG A 243 -11.43 5.47 27.75
N LYS A 244 -10.70 6.44 28.29
CA LYS A 244 -11.24 7.39 29.27
C LYS A 244 -12.28 8.26 28.57
N THR A 245 -13.37 8.52 29.27
CA THR A 245 -14.45 9.36 28.73
C THR A 245 -14.03 10.83 28.74
N ILE A 246 -14.61 11.63 27.83
CA ILE A 246 -14.32 13.06 27.65
C ILE A 246 -14.42 13.86 28.97
N HIS A 247 -15.23 13.38 29.92
CA HIS A 247 -15.36 14.01 31.23
C HIS A 247 -14.14 13.80 32.14
N GLU A 248 -13.49 12.64 32.09
CA GLU A 248 -12.31 12.31 32.91
C GLU A 248 -11.08 13.11 32.44
N ALA A 249 -10.92 13.30 31.13
CA ALA A 249 -9.84 14.11 30.56
C ALA A 249 -9.97 15.61 30.90
N ARG A 250 -11.20 16.10 31.10
CA ARG A 250 -11.47 17.49 31.49
C ARG A 250 -11.16 17.78 32.95
N MET A 251 -11.27 16.79 33.84
CA MET A 251 -10.97 16.96 35.27
C MET A 251 -9.46 16.88 35.55
N GLU A 252 -8.71 16.08 34.78
CA GLU A 252 -7.24 16.00 34.91
C GLU A 252 -6.55 17.31 34.51
N TRP A 253 -7.11 18.09 33.58
CA TRP A 253 -6.60 19.42 33.22
C TRP A 253 -6.83 20.48 34.30
N TRP A 254 -7.89 20.36 35.11
CA TRP A 254 -8.20 21.33 36.17
C TRP A 254 -7.37 21.16 37.44
N HIS A 255 -6.81 19.97 37.68
CA HIS A 255 -5.93 19.71 38.83
C HIS A 255 -4.43 19.93 38.51
N ALA A 256 -4.10 20.27 37.27
CA ALA A 256 -2.73 20.50 36.80
C ALA A 256 -2.38 22.00 36.64
N ILE A 257 -3.27 22.90 37.10
CA ILE A 257 -3.08 24.36 37.23
C ILE A 257 -3.25 24.71 38.70
#